data_AF-A0AB38WQM3-F1
#
_entry.id   AF-A0AB38WQM3-F1
#
_cell.length_a   1.000
_cell.length_b   1.000
_cell.length_c   1.000
_cell.angle_alpha   90.00
_cell.angle_beta   90.00
_cell.angle_gamma   90.00
#
_symmetry.space_group_name_H-M   'P 1'
#
loop_
_entity.id
_entity.type
_entity.pdbx_description
1 polymer ?
#
loop_
_entity_poly.entity_id
_entity_poly.type
_entity_poly.pdbx_seq_one_letter_code
_entity_poly.pdbx_strand_id
1 'polypeptide(L)' 'MENEKSLTFGGYMIEGHVPVADIRRLLDERPNAVGLEVPGVPYGSPGHGPESEREAYVVHLVNREGTTEPFTNYEAA' A
#
# COMPACT_ATOMS: atom_id res chain seq x y z
N MET A 1 13.88 14.13 -4.29
CA MET A 1 13.38 12.93 -5.01
C MET A 1 13.81 11.74 -4.18
N GLU A 2 13.05 11.40 -3.14
CA GLU A 2 13.41 10.32 -2.20
C GLU A 2 12.14 9.61 -1.74
N ASN A 3 11.32 9.03 -2.63
CA ASN A 3 10.04 8.45 -2.20
C ASN A 3 9.69 7.10 -2.87
N GLU A 4 10.67 6.37 -3.39
CA GLU A 4 10.47 5.01 -3.91
C GLU A 4 11.02 4.02 -2.88
N LYS A 5 10.23 3.74 -1.84
CA LYS A 5 10.63 2.80 -0.77
C LYS A 5 10.01 1.44 -1.05
N SER A 6 10.68 0.68 -1.92
CA SER A 6 10.37 -0.72 -2.21
C SER A 6 10.97 -1.62 -1.13
N LEU A 7 10.16 -2.44 -0.49
CA LEU A 7 10.62 -3.41 0.51
C LEU A 7 10.00 -4.77 0.23
N THR A 8 10.79 -5.84 0.33
CA THR A 8 10.27 -7.21 0.23
C THR A 8 10.05 -7.78 1.63
N PHE A 9 8.83 -8.21 1.94
CA PHE A 9 8.48 -8.75 3.25
C PHE A 9 7.70 -10.07 3.11
N GLY A 10 8.19 -11.14 3.71
CA GLY A 10 7.49 -12.44 3.71
C GLY A 10 7.28 -13.09 2.34
N GLY A 11 8.03 -12.66 1.31
CA GLY A 11 7.87 -13.11 -0.07
C GLY A 11 6.98 -12.21 -0.93
N TYR A 12 6.44 -11.12 -0.37
CA TYR A 12 5.65 -10.12 -1.08
C TYR A 12 6.40 -8.80 -1.22
N MET A 13 6.21 -8.12 -2.34
CA MET A 13 6.74 -6.78 -2.60
C MET A 13 5.80 -5.73 -2.01
N ILE A 14 6.34 -4.75 -1.29
CA ILE A 14 5.58 -3.66 -0.70
C ILE A 14 6.17 -2.37 -1.26
N GLU A 15 5.36 -1.64 -2.02
CA GLU A 15 5.76 -0.42 -2.74
C GLU A 15 4.94 0.77 -2.25
N GLY A 16 5.62 1.84 -1.81
CA GLY A 16 4.97 3.06 -1.32
C GLY A 16 4.55 3.02 0.15
N HIS A 17 3.64 3.91 0.54
CA HIS A 17 3.16 4.06 1.93
C HIS A 17 2.03 3.09 2.27
N VAL A 18 2.28 1.79 2.09
CA VAL A 18 1.30 0.76 2.46
C VAL A 18 1.13 0.71 3.99
N PRO A 19 -0.11 0.82 4.52
CA PRO A 19 -0.37 0.71 5.95
C PRO A 19 0.03 -0.66 6.51
N VAL A 20 0.53 -0.67 7.75
CA VAL A 20 0.91 -1.91 8.44
C VAL A 20 -0.27 -2.88 8.58
N ALA A 21 -1.51 -2.37 8.66
CA ALA A 21 -2.72 -3.19 8.70
C ALA A 21 -2.87 -4.06 7.44
N ASP A 22 -2.65 -3.48 6.25
CA ASP A 22 -2.74 -4.21 4.98
C ASP A 22 -1.58 -5.20 4.81
N ILE A 23 -0.37 -4.83 5.22
CA ILE A 23 0.79 -5.75 5.19
C ILE A 23 0.49 -6.98 6.05
N ARG A 24 -0.05 -6.78 7.26
CA ARG A 24 -0.46 -7.88 8.14
C ARG A 24 -1.53 -8.75 7.51
N ARG A 25 -2.55 -8.14 6.92
CA ARG A 25 -3.64 -8.84 6.24
C ARG A 25 -3.13 -9.67 5.05
N LEU A 26 -2.21 -9.12 4.25
CA LEU A 26 -1.56 -9.83 3.16
C LEU A 26 -0.78 -11.06 3.66
N LEU A 27 -0.07 -10.94 4.78
CA LEU A 27 0.69 -12.05 5.37
C LEU A 27 -0.21 -13.10 6.02
N ASP A 28 -1.41 -12.74 6.43
CA ASP A 28 -2.41 -13.64 7.01
C ASP A 28 -3.19 -14.39 5.92
N GLU A 29 -3.75 -13.66 4.94
CA GLU A 29 -4.51 -14.22 3.83
C GLU A 29 -3.61 -14.95 2.82
N ARG A 30 -2.35 -14.54 2.70
CA ARG A 30 -1.35 -15.06 1.75
C ARG A 30 -1.93 -15.29 0.36
N PRO A 31 -2.55 -14.28 -0.27
CA PRO A 31 -3.10 -14.42 -1.61
C PRO A 31 -2.00 -14.71 -2.63
N ASN A 32 -2.38 -15.26 -3.79
CA ASN A 32 -1.46 -15.51 -4.89
C ASN A 32 -1.11 -14.21 -5.64
N ALA A 33 -0.42 -13.32 -4.94
CA ALA A 33 -0.01 -12.00 -5.41
C ALA A 33 1.53 -11.87 -5.41
N VAL A 34 2.01 -10.84 -6.10
CA VAL A 34 3.39 -10.34 -5.98
C VAL A 34 3.52 -9.46 -4.76
N GLY A 35 2.52 -8.63 -4.45
CA GLY A 35 2.70 -7.57 -3.49
C GLY A 35 1.55 -6.62 -3.31
N LEU A 36 1.78 -5.59 -2.49
CA LEU A 36 0.90 -4.43 -2.36
C LEU A 36 1.64 -3.18 -2.84
N GLU A 37 0.94 -2.32 -3.56
CA GLU A 37 1.43 -1.00 -3.95
C GLU A 37 0.44 0.10 -3.56
N VAL A 38 0.96 1.28 -3.28
CA VAL A 38 0.16 2.52 -3.21
C VAL A 38 0.70 3.46 -4.29
N PRO A 39 -0.03 3.67 -5.40
CA PRO A 39 0.38 4.60 -6.43
C PRO A 39 0.23 6.04 -5.90
N GLY A 40 1.36 6.75 -5.80
CA GLY A 40 1.42 8.17 -5.41
C GLY A 40 1.80 8.42 -3.96
N VAL A 41 1.89 9.71 -3.59
CA VAL A 41 2.11 10.18 -2.22
C VAL A 41 0.83 10.89 -1.79
N PRO A 42 -0.16 10.19 -1.21
CA PRO A 42 -1.33 10.88 -0.69
C PRO A 42 -0.91 11.75 0.50
N TYR A 43 -1.30 13.02 0.46
CA TYR A 43 -1.15 13.95 1.58
C TYR A 43 -1.82 13.32 2.82
N GLY A 44 -1.15 13.34 3.98
CA GLY A 44 -1.59 12.69 5.22
C GLY A 44 -1.17 11.22 5.40
N SER A 45 -0.25 10.70 4.57
CA SER A 45 0.41 9.40 4.83
C SER A 45 1.27 9.43 6.11
N PRO A 46 1.54 8.29 6.79
CA PRO A 46 2.38 8.27 7.99
C PRO A 46 3.76 8.90 7.72
N GLY A 47 4.00 10.09 8.26
CA GLY A 47 5.21 10.90 8.02
C GLY A 47 5.04 12.11 7.09
N HIS A 48 3.84 12.38 6.55
CA HIS A 48 3.58 13.49 5.63
C HIS A 48 2.23 14.20 5.94
N GLY A 49 2.22 15.11 6.93
CA GLY A 49 1.04 15.91 7.30
C GLY A 49 0.22 15.36 8.47
N PRO A 50 -0.75 16.12 9.01
CA PRO A 50 -1.62 15.65 10.09
C PRO A 50 -2.57 14.54 9.57
N GLU A 51 -2.81 13.50 10.39
CA GLU A 51 -3.76 12.42 10.06
C GLU A 51 -5.20 12.94 9.78
N SER A 52 -5.52 14.17 10.23
CA SER A 52 -6.79 14.86 9.98
C SER A 52 -6.93 15.49 8.59
N GLU A 53 -5.88 15.48 7.76
CA GLU A 53 -5.91 15.94 6.37
C GLU A 53 -5.52 14.81 5.40
N ARG A 54 -5.82 13.57 5.79
CA ARG A 54 -5.55 12.39 4.96
C ARG A 54 -6.37 12.46 3.68
N GLU A 55 -5.70 12.40 2.53
CA GLU A 55 -6.37 12.23 1.25
C GLU A 55 -6.86 10.79 1.08
N ALA A 56 -7.92 10.62 0.28
CA ALA A 56 -8.39 9.31 -0.07
C ALA A 56 -7.34 8.61 -0.95
N TYR A 57 -7.00 7.36 -0.63
CA TYR A 57 -6.08 6.57 -1.43
C TYR A 57 -6.45 5.10 -1.41
N VAL A 58 -6.00 4.39 -2.43
CA VAL A 58 -6.30 2.97 -2.61
C VAL A 58 -5.00 2.19 -2.58
N VAL A 59 -4.95 1.20 -1.70
CA VAL A 59 -3.91 0.17 -1.72
C VAL A 59 -4.30 -0.85 -2.79
N HIS A 60 -3.40 -1.12 -3.71
CA HIS A 60 -3.60 -2.08 -4.78
C HIS A 60 -2.81 -3.36 -4.51
N LEU A 61 -3.43 -4.51 -4.77
CA LEU A 61 -2.78 -5.80 -4.81
C LEU A 61 -2.22 -6.01 -6.21
N VAL A 62 -0.93 -6.27 -6.29
CA VAL A 62 -0.24 -6.58 -7.54
C VAL A 62 -0.23 -8.08 -7.71
N ASN A 63 -0.90 -8.58 -8.75
CA ASN A 63 -0.91 -10.00 -9.09
C ASN A 63 0.34 -10.41 -9.86
N ARG A 64 0.58 -11.72 -9.91
CA ARG A 64 1.73 -12.30 -10.64
C ARG A 64 1.68 -12.11 -12.15
N GLU A 65 0.52 -11.77 -12.67
CA GLU A 65 0.29 -11.43 -14.08
C GLU A 65 0.63 -9.96 -14.40
N GLY A 66 1.03 -9.16 -13.39
CA GLY A 66 1.34 -7.74 -13.55
C GLY A 66 0.10 -6.85 -13.56
N THR A 67 -1.08 -7.41 -13.29
CA THR A 67 -2.32 -6.64 -13.08
C THR A 67 -2.42 -6.18 -11.64
N THR A 68 -3.10 -5.05 -11.43
CA THR A 68 -3.34 -4.49 -10.11
C THR A 68 -4.84 -4.43 -9.84
N GLU A 69 -5.24 -4.80 -8.63
CA GLU A 69 -6.63 -4.77 -8.18
C GLU A 69 -6.76 -4.03 -6.85
N PRO A 70 -7.88 -3.32 -6.60
CA PRO A 70 -8.06 -2.58 -5.36
C PRO A 70 -8.15 -3.55 -4.17
N PHE A 71 -7.20 -3.45 -3.24
CA PHE A 71 -7.13 -4.28 -2.03
C PHE A 71 -7.88 -3.65 -0.86
N THR A 72 -7.65 -2.36 -0.63
CA THR A 72 -8.32 -1.58 0.43
C THR A 72 -8.41 -0.12 0.01
N ASN A 73 -9.58 0.47 0.21
CA ASN A 73 -9.83 1.87 -0.04
C ASN A 73 -9.83 2.63 1.29
N TYR A 74 -8.97 3.64 1.39
CA TYR A 74 -8.91 4.55 2.52
C TYR A 74 -9.58 5.84 2.09
N GLU A 75 -10.68 6.19 2.75
CA GLU A 75 -11.34 7.47 2.54
C GLU A 75 -10.53 8.62 3.14
N ALA A 76 -10.78 9.83 2.62
CA ALA A 76 -10.20 11.05 3.18
C ALA A 76 -10.76 11.31 4.57
N ALA A 77 -9.95 11.92 5.45
CA ALA A 77 -10.34 12.26 6.83
C ALA A 77 -11.13 13.58 6.91
#